data_AF-A0A821ZHK8-F1
#
_entry.id   AF-A0A821ZHK8-F1
#
_cell.length_a   1.000
_cell.length_b   1.000
_cell.length_c   1.000
_cell.angle_alpha   90.00
_cell.angle_beta   90.00
_cell.angle_gamma   90.00
#
_symmetry.space_group_name_H-M   'P 1'
#
loop_
_entity.id
_entity.type
_entity.pdbx_description
1 polymer ?
#
loop_
_entity_poly.entity_id
_entity_poly.type
_entity_poly.pdbx_seq_one_letter_code
_entity_poly.pdbx_strand_id
1 'polypeptide(L)'
;MATFSPGGNGDKSAGESHFVYHHAETGQLAVLGFLMETEDSTRHQVYPRNRSKAVAMEQHWQTYFDTARHLMEENSSATVDLTLNLLMGSNLTEFWRYEGSLTTPSCKENVTWTVFRQPILIFGYDFEAFRDDLFFESYRGPQPLYHRQVYRSFLNEKLSPIPDEN
;
A
#
# COMPACT_ATOMS: atom_id res chain seq x y z
N MET A 1 -10.67 5.31 -4.77
CA MET A 1 -9.32 5.53 -4.21
C MET A 1 -8.63 6.44 -5.18
N ALA A 2 -8.03 7.58 -4.81
CA ALA A 2 -7.10 8.22 -5.74
C ALA A 2 -5.79 7.45 -5.59
N THR A 3 -5.67 6.29 -6.23
CA THR A 3 -4.37 5.65 -6.41
C THR A 3 -3.61 6.52 -7.42
N PHE A 4 -2.92 7.51 -6.89
CA PHE A 4 -1.92 8.24 -7.65
C PHE A 4 -0.78 7.25 -7.90
N SER A 5 -0.72 6.70 -9.12
CA SER A 5 0.46 5.97 -9.59
C SER A 5 1.55 7.00 -9.88
N PRO A 6 2.76 6.88 -9.28
CA PRO A 6 3.82 7.89 -9.41
C PRO A 6 4.33 8.10 -10.84
N GLY A 7 3.93 7.25 -11.80
CA GLY A 7 4.30 7.38 -13.21
C GLY A 7 3.41 8.31 -14.05
N GLY A 8 2.32 8.84 -13.49
CA GLY A 8 1.41 9.73 -14.23
C GLY A 8 0.61 9.07 -15.36
N ASN A 9 0.66 7.73 -15.48
CA ASN A 9 0.01 6.97 -16.56
C ASN A 9 -1.07 5.98 -16.10
N GLY A 10 -1.43 5.96 -14.81
CA GLY A 10 -2.44 5.01 -14.31
C GLY A 10 -1.95 3.56 -14.18
N ASP A 11 -0.62 3.34 -14.11
CA ASP A 11 -0.04 2.02 -13.93
C ASP A 11 -0.47 1.42 -12.58
N LYS A 12 -1.08 0.23 -12.63
CA LYS A 12 -1.53 -0.51 -11.45
C LYS A 12 -0.33 -1.20 -10.77
N SER A 13 -0.22 -1.06 -9.46
CA SER A 13 0.66 -1.86 -8.63
C SER A 13 0.08 -3.27 -8.44
N ALA A 14 0.91 -4.23 -8.02
CA ALA A 14 0.45 -5.59 -7.74
C ALA A 14 -0.59 -5.59 -6.61
N GLY A 15 -0.36 -4.81 -5.55
CA GLY A 15 -1.29 -4.61 -4.45
C GLY A 15 -1.01 -3.32 -3.67
N GLU A 16 -1.74 -3.10 -2.57
CA GLU A 16 -1.51 -1.97 -1.66
C GLU A 16 -1.79 -2.39 -0.21
N SER A 17 -0.90 -2.01 0.72
CA SER A 17 -1.10 -2.20 2.16
C SER A 17 -1.57 -0.92 2.82
N HIS A 18 -2.53 -1.01 3.74
CA HIS A 18 -3.00 0.10 4.56
C HIS A 18 -2.74 -0.13 6.05
N PHE A 19 -1.98 0.77 6.68
CA PHE A 19 -1.90 0.86 8.13
C PHE A 19 -2.78 2.01 8.60
N VAL A 20 -3.81 1.70 9.39
CA VAL A 20 -4.88 2.63 9.75
C VAL A 20 -4.74 3.06 11.20
N TYR A 21 -4.66 4.36 11.42
CA TYR A 21 -4.63 4.98 12.75
C TYR A 21 -5.94 5.72 12.98
N HIS A 22 -6.51 5.55 14.18
CA HIS A 22 -7.75 6.20 14.59
C HIS A 22 -7.47 7.20 15.70
N HIS A 23 -7.83 8.46 15.46
CA HIS A 23 -7.78 9.50 16.49
C HIS A 23 -9.02 9.38 17.38
N ALA A 24 -8.83 8.89 18.61
CA ALA A 24 -9.92 8.50 19.50
C ALA A 24 -10.94 9.61 19.80
N GLU A 25 -10.50 10.88 19.87
CA GLU A 25 -11.37 12.00 20.26
C GLU A 25 -12.14 12.61 19.09
N THR A 26 -11.52 12.69 17.91
CA THR A 26 -12.10 13.38 16.73
C THR A 26 -12.72 12.41 15.74
N GLY A 27 -12.40 11.11 15.87
CA GLY A 27 -12.77 10.10 14.89
C GLY A 27 -12.09 10.29 13.54
N GLN A 28 -11.06 11.14 13.41
CA GLN A 28 -10.26 11.23 12.19
C GLN A 28 -9.41 9.99 12.01
N LEU A 29 -9.20 9.61 10.76
CA LEU A 29 -8.35 8.51 10.37
C LEU A 29 -7.09 9.05 9.70
N ALA A 30 -5.95 8.48 10.03
CA ALA A 30 -4.73 8.60 9.23
C ALA A 30 -4.42 7.24 8.62
N VAL A 31 -4.31 7.18 7.30
CA VAL A 31 -3.99 5.94 6.57
C VAL A 31 -2.62 6.07 5.94
N LEU A 32 -1.74 5.14 6.28
CA LEU A 32 -0.44 4.96 5.65
C LEU A 32 -0.58 3.89 4.57
N GLY A 33 -0.55 4.31 3.30
CA GLY A 33 -0.67 3.48 2.13
C GLY A 33 0.68 3.15 1.51
N PHE A 34 0.93 1.88 1.24
CA PHE A 34 2.15 1.40 0.62
C PHE A 34 1.81 0.56 -0.61
N LEU A 35 2.23 1.03 -1.78
CA LEU A 35 2.11 0.26 -3.02
C LEU A 35 3.02 -0.97 -2.95
N MET A 36 2.57 -2.09 -3.50
CA MET A 36 3.34 -3.33 -3.59
C MET A 36 3.70 -3.62 -5.04
N GLU A 37 4.95 -3.99 -5.27
CA GLU A 37 5.41 -4.51 -6.56
C GLU A 37 5.90 -5.94 -6.37
N THR A 38 5.53 -6.83 -7.29
CA THR A 38 6.12 -8.16 -7.35
C THR A 38 7.50 -8.08 -7.99
N GLU A 39 8.40 -8.96 -7.55
CA GLU A 39 9.69 -9.12 -8.21
C GLU A 39 9.49 -9.58 -9.66
N ASP A 40 9.73 -8.67 -10.61
CA ASP A 40 10.00 -9.04 -12.00
C ASP A 40 11.52 -8.96 -12.23
N SER A 41 12.04 -9.99 -12.88
CA SER A 41 13.45 -10.26 -13.20
C SER A 41 14.21 -9.11 -13.88
N THR A 42 13.55 -8.00 -14.21
CA THR A 42 14.11 -6.83 -14.89
C THR A 42 14.46 -5.67 -13.95
N ARG A 43 13.96 -5.63 -12.70
CA ARG A 43 14.19 -4.53 -11.74
C ARG A 43 15.19 -4.88 -10.64
N HIS A 44 16.46 -5.04 -11.01
CA HIS A 44 17.59 -5.46 -10.16
C HIS A 44 18.06 -4.47 -9.06
N GLN A 45 17.27 -3.46 -8.64
CA GLN A 45 17.82 -2.34 -7.86
C GLN A 45 17.05 -1.85 -6.63
N VAL A 46 16.01 -2.57 -6.17
CA VAL A 46 15.11 -2.01 -5.13
C VAL A 46 15.12 -2.78 -3.80
N TYR A 47 15.74 -3.97 -3.75
CA TYR A 47 15.94 -4.65 -2.45
C TYR A 47 16.83 -3.84 -1.51
N PRO A 48 16.66 -3.96 -0.19
CA PRO A 48 17.61 -3.41 0.76
C PRO A 48 19.01 -3.91 0.39
N ARG A 49 19.98 -3.00 0.19
CA ARG A 49 21.39 -3.39 -0.03
C ARG A 49 21.91 -4.35 1.06
N ASN A 50 21.29 -4.30 2.23
CA ASN A 50 21.53 -5.22 3.33
C ASN A 50 20.72 -6.53 3.14
N ARG A 51 21.42 -7.59 2.73
CA ARG A 51 20.86 -8.95 2.56
C ARG A 51 20.11 -9.44 3.81
N SER A 52 20.62 -9.19 5.01
CA SER A 52 19.95 -9.62 6.24
C SER A 52 18.61 -8.94 6.45
N LYS A 53 18.49 -7.65 6.08
CA LYS A 53 17.21 -6.94 6.13
C LYS A 53 16.23 -7.45 5.08
N ALA A 54 16.71 -7.78 3.88
CA ALA A 54 15.89 -8.37 2.83
C ALA A 54 15.32 -9.73 3.25
N VAL A 55 16.16 -10.62 3.79
CA VAL A 55 15.74 -11.93 4.32
C VAL A 55 14.75 -11.77 5.48
N ALA A 56 14.99 -10.83 6.40
CA ALA A 56 14.04 -10.60 7.50
C ALA A 56 12.68 -10.09 6.99
N MET A 57 12.68 -9.20 5.99
CA MET A 57 11.47 -8.69 5.36
C MET A 57 10.68 -9.81 4.66
N GLU A 58 11.38 -10.67 3.92
CA GLU A 58 10.82 -11.86 3.28
C GLU A 58 10.11 -12.77 4.29
N GLN A 59 10.79 -13.13 5.38
CA GLN A 59 10.23 -14.00 6.42
C GLN A 59 8.96 -13.43 7.06
N HIS A 60 8.89 -12.11 7.22
CA HIS A 60 7.71 -11.45 7.80
C HIS A 60 6.53 -11.47 6.84
N TRP A 61 6.75 -11.23 5.54
CA TRP A 61 5.69 -11.34 4.54
C TRP A 61 5.21 -12.78 4.35
N GLN A 62 6.12 -13.76 4.36
CA GLN A 62 5.77 -15.19 4.36
C GLN A 62 4.91 -15.54 5.57
N THR A 63 5.35 -15.16 6.77
CA THR A 63 4.56 -15.38 8.01
C THR A 63 3.17 -14.77 7.90
N TYR A 64 3.05 -13.55 7.35
CA TYR A 64 1.77 -12.89 7.13
C TYR A 64 0.86 -13.68 6.17
N PHE A 65 1.36 -14.01 4.97
CA PHE A 65 0.57 -14.70 3.96
C PHE A 65 0.19 -16.12 4.37
N ASP A 66 1.12 -16.85 4.99
CA ASP A 66 0.86 -18.18 5.53
C ASP A 66 -0.24 -18.13 6.58
N THR A 67 -0.15 -17.18 7.52
CA THR A 67 -1.19 -17.03 8.54
C THR A 67 -2.52 -16.65 7.92
N ALA A 68 -2.55 -15.72 6.97
CA ALA A 68 -3.77 -15.30 6.29
C ALA A 68 -4.49 -16.48 5.60
N ARG A 69 -3.74 -17.42 5.00
CA ARG A 69 -4.31 -18.64 4.40
C ARG A 69 -5.02 -19.54 5.41
N HIS A 70 -4.60 -19.54 6.67
CA HIS A 70 -5.24 -20.31 7.74
C HIS A 70 -6.43 -19.57 8.39
N LEU A 71 -6.64 -18.29 8.06
CA LEU A 71 -7.69 -17.45 8.63
C LEU A 71 -8.93 -17.31 7.73
N MET A 72 -9.11 -18.24 6.78
CA MET A 72 -10.22 -18.20 5.83
C MET A 72 -11.54 -18.70 6.41
N GLU A 73 -11.52 -19.34 7.58
CA GLU A 73 -12.73 -19.80 8.26
C GLU A 73 -13.31 -18.69 9.15
N GLU A 74 -14.64 -18.56 9.17
CA GLU A 74 -15.32 -17.61 10.06
C GLU A 74 -14.96 -17.87 11.53
N ASN A 75 -14.70 -16.80 12.29
CA ASN A 75 -14.27 -16.84 13.70
C ASN A 75 -12.89 -17.48 13.98
N SER A 76 -12.10 -17.78 12.94
CA SER A 76 -10.70 -18.14 13.13
C SER A 76 -9.89 -16.95 13.66
N SER A 77 -8.85 -17.23 14.44
CA SER A 77 -7.94 -16.20 14.96
C SER A 77 -6.53 -16.76 15.07
N ALA A 78 -5.54 -15.90 14.84
CA ALA A 78 -4.13 -16.22 15.00
C ALA A 78 -3.40 -15.03 15.60
N THR A 79 -2.39 -15.32 16.40
CA THR A 79 -1.47 -14.32 16.94
C THR A 79 -0.13 -14.51 16.25
N VAL A 80 0.35 -13.46 15.60
CA VAL A 80 1.65 -13.43 14.92
C VAL A 80 2.48 -12.29 15.44
N ASP A 81 3.77 -12.52 15.60
CA ASP A 81 4.73 -11.46 15.89
C ASP A 81 5.29 -10.93 14.56
N LEU A 82 4.98 -9.68 14.26
CA LEU A 82 5.39 -9.02 13.03
C LEU A 82 6.04 -7.69 13.35
N THR A 83 7.26 -7.50 12.85
CA THR A 83 7.94 -6.21 12.88
C THR A 83 7.38 -5.28 11.80
N LEU A 84 6.55 -4.32 12.19
CA LEU A 84 5.91 -3.36 11.26
C LEU A 84 6.92 -2.61 10.37
N ASN A 85 8.09 -2.23 10.90
CA ASN A 85 9.13 -1.54 10.13
C ASN A 85 9.76 -2.41 9.02
N LEU A 86 9.62 -3.74 9.09
CA LEU A 86 10.01 -4.63 8.00
C LEU A 86 8.90 -4.72 6.95
N LEU A 87 7.64 -4.60 7.35
CA LEU A 87 6.50 -4.62 6.41
C LEU A 87 6.31 -3.29 5.69
N MET A 88 6.57 -2.15 6.34
CA MET A 88 6.36 -0.79 5.77
C MET A 88 7.46 -0.34 4.77
N GLY A 89 8.43 -1.19 4.44
CA GLY A 89 9.53 -0.83 3.54
C GLY A 89 10.59 0.06 4.19
N SER A 90 11.46 0.67 3.36
CA SER A 90 12.69 1.32 3.83
C SER A 90 12.69 2.85 3.82
N ASN A 91 11.89 3.50 2.98
CA ASN A 91 11.89 4.95 2.85
C ASN A 91 10.51 5.52 3.22
N LEU A 92 10.42 6.03 4.45
CA LEU A 92 9.23 6.71 4.96
C LEU A 92 9.31 8.24 4.84
N THR A 93 10.31 8.75 4.12
CA THR A 93 10.53 10.20 3.97
C THR A 93 9.95 10.76 2.68
N GLU A 94 9.68 9.90 1.69
CA GLU A 94 9.11 10.28 0.40
C GLU A 94 7.66 9.78 0.28
N PHE A 95 6.71 10.69 0.30
CA PHE A 95 5.27 10.38 0.26
C PHE A 95 4.47 11.51 -0.39
N TRP A 96 3.26 11.17 -0.82
CA TRP A 96 2.17 12.11 -1.08
C TRP A 96 1.20 12.13 0.10
N ARG A 97 0.62 13.31 0.38
CA ARG A 97 -0.37 13.51 1.44
C ARG A 97 -1.60 14.23 0.89
N TYR A 98 -2.79 13.75 1.20
CA TYR A 98 -4.04 14.41 0.80
C TYR A 98 -5.20 14.06 1.75
N GLU A 99 -6.22 14.92 1.78
CA GLU A 99 -7.48 14.64 2.47
C GLU A 99 -8.42 13.83 1.55
N GLY A 100 -9.03 12.79 2.10
CA GLY A 100 -9.86 11.86 1.35
C GLY A 100 -10.86 11.09 2.20
N SER A 101 -11.30 9.95 1.65
CA SER A 101 -12.35 9.13 2.21
C SER A 101 -11.91 7.70 2.51
N LEU A 102 -12.74 6.95 3.21
CA LEU A 102 -12.70 5.49 3.20
C LEU A 102 -12.87 4.97 1.75
N THR A 103 -12.17 3.89 1.42
CA THR A 103 -12.27 3.21 0.12
C THR A 103 -13.32 2.11 0.12
N THR A 104 -13.88 1.78 1.28
CA THR A 104 -15.01 0.88 1.49
C THR A 104 -16.25 1.68 1.92
N PRO A 105 -17.47 1.17 1.70
CA PRO A 105 -18.67 1.73 2.34
C PRO A 105 -18.44 1.86 3.85
N SER A 106 -18.74 3.00 4.48
CA SER A 106 -19.62 4.10 4.10
C SER A 106 -18.99 5.30 3.35
N CYS A 107 -17.75 5.17 2.85
CA CYS A 107 -17.06 6.23 2.09
C CYS A 107 -16.91 7.58 2.84
N LYS A 108 -16.83 7.56 4.18
CA LYS A 108 -16.72 8.77 5.01
C LYS A 108 -15.47 9.59 4.68
N GLU A 109 -15.63 10.90 4.51
CA GLU A 109 -14.56 11.87 4.20
C GLU A 109 -13.89 12.42 5.47
N ASN A 110 -13.19 11.54 6.21
CA ASN A 110 -12.48 11.88 7.43
C ASN A 110 -11.08 11.24 7.49
N VAL A 111 -10.47 11.04 6.32
CA VAL A 111 -9.21 10.30 6.18
C VAL A 111 -8.11 11.20 5.64
N THR A 112 -7.05 11.40 6.42
CA THR A 112 -5.79 11.95 5.95
C THR A 112 -4.95 10.80 5.38
N TRP A 113 -4.77 10.77 4.07
CA TRP A 113 -3.97 9.77 3.37
C TRP A 113 -2.50 10.17 3.31
N THR A 114 -1.61 9.21 3.56
CA THR A 114 -0.17 9.29 3.30
C THR A 114 0.23 8.09 2.45
N VAL A 115 0.53 8.31 1.16
CA VAL A 115 0.93 7.24 0.23
C VAL A 115 2.43 7.33 -0.01
N PHE A 116 3.18 6.28 0.32
CA PHE A 116 4.63 6.28 0.19
C PHE A 116 5.08 6.03 -1.24
N ARG A 117 6.13 6.75 -1.66
CA ARG A 117 6.68 6.71 -3.02
C ARG A 117 7.42 5.42 -3.32
N GLN A 118 8.20 4.92 -2.37
CA GLN A 118 8.92 3.68 -2.56
C GLN A 118 7.96 2.51 -2.32
N PRO A 119 7.75 1.63 -3.31
CA PRO A 119 6.90 0.45 -3.12
C PRO A 119 7.59 -0.57 -2.19
N ILE A 120 6.77 -1.41 -1.56
CA ILE A 120 7.21 -2.62 -0.90
C ILE A 120 7.39 -3.69 -1.97
N LEU A 121 8.54 -4.36 -1.96
CA LEU A 121 8.74 -5.52 -2.81
C LEU A 121 8.23 -6.77 -2.11
N ILE A 122 7.44 -7.54 -2.83
CA ILE A 122 6.93 -8.84 -2.40
C ILE A 122 7.33 -9.90 -3.43
N PHE A 123 7.53 -11.13 -2.96
CA PHE A 123 7.88 -12.23 -3.84
C PHE A 123 6.66 -12.66 -4.65
N GLY A 124 6.85 -12.85 -5.96
CA GLY A 124 5.76 -13.13 -6.89
C GLY A 124 4.93 -14.36 -6.49
N TYR A 125 5.59 -15.45 -6.08
CA TYR A 125 4.91 -16.69 -5.69
C TYR A 125 4.01 -16.54 -4.45
N ASP A 126 4.45 -15.79 -3.44
CA ASP A 126 3.66 -15.55 -2.22
C ASP A 126 2.44 -14.68 -2.53
N PHE A 127 2.65 -13.66 -3.37
CA PHE A 127 1.58 -12.75 -3.76
C PHE A 127 0.53 -13.40 -4.68
N GLU A 128 0.98 -14.19 -5.65
CA GLU A 128 0.10 -14.90 -6.58
C GLU A 128 -0.81 -15.88 -5.84
N ALA A 129 -0.24 -16.67 -4.91
CA ALA A 129 -1.04 -17.55 -4.06
C ALA A 129 -2.05 -16.76 -3.21
N PHE A 130 -1.63 -15.64 -2.61
CA PHE A 130 -2.53 -14.78 -1.85
C PHE A 130 -3.68 -14.21 -2.70
N ARG A 131 -3.37 -13.72 -3.91
CA ARG A 131 -4.37 -13.17 -4.83
C ARG A 131 -5.37 -14.24 -5.27
N ASP A 132 -4.87 -15.40 -5.68
CA ASP A 132 -5.69 -16.43 -6.31
C ASP A 132 -6.56 -17.17 -5.28
N ASP A 133 -6.07 -17.35 -4.04
CA ASP A 133 -6.76 -18.12 -3.00
C ASP A 133 -7.64 -17.29 -2.07
N LEU A 134 -7.32 -16.00 -1.83
CA LEU A 134 -7.90 -15.24 -0.71
C LEU A 134 -8.68 -13.98 -1.12
N PHE A 135 -8.30 -13.29 -2.20
CA PHE A 135 -8.89 -11.98 -2.54
C PHE A 135 -9.10 -11.77 -4.04
N PHE A 136 -10.37 -11.79 -4.47
CA PHE A 136 -10.76 -11.36 -5.81
C PHE A 136 -11.00 -9.83 -5.85
N GLU A 137 -10.19 -9.12 -6.64
CA GLU A 137 -10.41 -7.73 -7.11
C GLU A 137 -10.98 -6.75 -6.07
N SER A 138 -10.45 -6.76 -4.84
CA SER A 138 -10.89 -5.86 -3.77
C SER A 138 -10.21 -4.49 -3.89
N TYR A 139 -10.57 -3.73 -4.93
CA TYR A 139 -10.11 -2.35 -5.09
C TYR A 139 -11.23 -1.42 -5.58
N ARG A 140 -11.16 -0.17 -5.13
CA ARG A 140 -12.00 0.91 -5.67
C ARG A 140 -11.17 1.70 -6.67
N GLY A 141 -11.67 1.87 -7.89
CA GLY A 141 -10.96 2.63 -8.94
C GLY A 141 -10.58 4.06 -8.55
N PRO A 142 -9.67 4.69 -9.34
CA PRO A 142 -9.38 6.12 -9.30
C PRO A 142 -10.65 6.96 -9.13
N GLN A 143 -10.58 8.02 -8.33
CA GLN A 143 -11.69 8.97 -8.17
C GLN A 143 -11.18 10.36 -8.55
N PRO A 144 -12.00 11.19 -9.23
CA PRO A 144 -11.57 12.50 -9.69
C PRO A 144 -10.98 13.35 -8.56
N LEU A 145 -9.88 14.05 -8.83
CA LEU A 145 -9.22 14.86 -7.82
C LEU A 145 -10.10 16.04 -7.36
N TYR A 146 -10.93 16.57 -8.27
CA TYR A 146 -11.69 17.80 -8.09
C TYR A 146 -10.76 18.92 -7.60
N HIS A 147 -11.12 19.60 -6.51
CA HIS A 147 -10.36 20.74 -5.97
C HIS A 147 -9.34 20.34 -4.89
N ARG A 148 -9.09 19.04 -4.70
CA ARG A 148 -8.18 18.58 -3.64
C ARG A 148 -6.74 18.90 -3.99
N GLN A 149 -6.01 19.36 -2.98
CA GLN A 149 -4.57 19.56 -3.07
C GLN A 149 -3.84 18.29 -2.60
N VAL A 150 -2.85 17.87 -3.39
CA VAL A 150 -1.95 16.77 -3.04
C VAL A 150 -0.59 17.36 -2.71
N TYR A 151 -0.15 17.16 -1.47
CA TYR A 151 1.18 17.57 -1.01
C TYR A 151 2.17 16.42 -1.26
N ARG A 152 3.45 16.76 -1.41
CA ARG A 152 4.55 15.78 -1.50
C ARG A 152 5.71 16.19 -0.59
N SER A 153 6.45 15.22 -0.08
CA SER A 153 7.60 15.47 0.81
C SER A 153 8.97 15.51 0.10
N PHE A 154 9.00 15.28 -1.21
CA PHE A 154 10.24 15.20 -2.01
C PHE A 154 10.24 16.21 -3.17
N LEU A 155 11.44 16.52 -3.67
CA LEU A 155 11.68 17.48 -4.75
C LEU A 155 11.83 16.75 -6.10
N ASN A 156 11.59 17.46 -7.21
CA ASN A 156 11.96 17.08 -8.59
C ASN A 156 11.19 15.92 -9.27
N GLU A 157 9.87 16.04 -9.36
CA GLU A 157 9.12 15.32 -10.41
C GLU A 157 8.23 16.32 -11.14
N LYS A 158 8.35 16.39 -12.47
CA LYS A 158 7.31 17.01 -13.30
C LYS A 158 6.10 16.11 -13.18
N LEU A 159 5.08 16.58 -12.46
CA LEU A 159 3.81 15.89 -12.41
C LEU A 159 3.24 15.89 -13.83
N SER A 160 2.97 14.71 -14.39
CA SER A 160 2.08 14.60 -15.54
C SER A 160 0.73 15.21 -15.15
N PRO A 161 0.07 15.97 -16.05
CA PRO A 161 -1.31 16.36 -15.83
C PRO A 161 -2.11 15.10 -15.48
N ILE A 162 -2.82 15.12 -14.35
CA ILE A 162 -3.74 14.04 -14.02
C ILE A 162 -4.84 14.10 -15.09
N PRO A 163 -5.08 13.03 -15.86
CA PRO A 163 -6.15 13.06 -16.84
C PRO A 163 -7.46 13.33 -16.10
N ASP A 164 -8.10 14.44 -16.45
CA ASP A 164 -9.52 14.64 -16.13
C ASP A 164 -10.27 13.55 -16.90
N GLU A 165 -10.61 12.45 -16.23
CA GLU A 165 -11.55 11.49 -16.79
C GLU A 165 -12.90 12.19 -16.94
N ASN A 166 -13.19 12.61 -18.18
CA ASN A 166 -14.55 12.90 -18.67
C ASN A 166 -15.23 11.60 -19.07
#